data_AF-A0ABD2IJL1-F1
#
_entry.id   AF-A0ABD2IJL1-F1
#
_cell.length_a   1.000
_cell.length_b   1.000
_cell.length_c   1.000
_cell.angle_alpha   90.00
_cell.angle_beta   90.00
_cell.angle_gamma   90.00
#
_symmetry.space_group_name_H-M   'P 1'
#
loop_
_entity.id
_entity.type
_entity.pdbx_description
1 polymer ?
#
loop_
_entity_poly.entity_id
_entity_poly.type
_entity_poly.pdbx_seq_one_letter_code
_entity_poly.pdbx_strand_id
1 'polypeptide(L)'
;MSIIRRQFATKLFSPQFASNKIAVLPARHCVSVATPTQNAVPHNPSPTTAQTLDTFGIGTAVQPPEPKWQKAGLRIELNCADEQIFQSIVQEIVDRFGWDNSAYDYAMWRKAFGPKNFGMFFALDENRVPMASTSMAVYPKIAHWSMYYVKERFRGHKLGRALTRRAMEMAGDRHIFGYGVAEMWAKYAEEYGMCHFLDWQLWSLLAKSADVRPERLDNDSSVVLKDWQEVPFQKLLNFDVQQTAGIDRSMYLREALRLPESVAKVAISKETGEVVGMCQARHLMSRRIGISLFYAEKSSVASALLRAVLLQFAGPDPSAKFDSLLYKTPSTNAESVRILRQLIQNGPVQRQVLTPQFTRHSLPFPGQRIFSISDEHVSLI
;
A
#
# COMPACT_ATOMS: atom_id res chain seq x y z
N MET A 1 -38.50 14.41 31.00
CA MET A 1 -39.38 14.56 29.83
C MET A 1 -38.57 15.25 28.74
N SER A 2 -38.05 14.53 27.74
CA SER A 2 -38.75 14.12 26.50
C SER A 2 -38.92 15.32 25.54
N ILE A 3 -38.50 15.38 24.26
CA ILE A 3 -38.02 14.40 23.28
C ILE A 3 -37.47 15.18 22.03
N ILE A 4 -36.28 14.78 21.53
CA ILE A 4 -35.83 14.66 20.10
C ILE A 4 -35.87 15.93 19.20
N ARG A 5 -34.80 16.53 18.64
CA ARG A 5 -33.44 16.13 18.19
C ARG A 5 -33.38 14.89 17.28
N ARG A 6 -33.84 15.02 16.03
CA ARG A 6 -33.43 14.20 14.86
C ARG A 6 -33.99 14.83 13.58
N GLN A 7 -33.14 15.45 12.76
CA GLN A 7 -33.33 15.63 11.31
C GLN A 7 -32.17 16.47 10.75
N PHE A 8 -30.93 15.96 10.70
CA PHE A 8 -29.86 16.52 9.84
C PHE A 8 -28.73 15.49 9.61
N ALA A 9 -29.09 14.23 9.43
CA ALA A 9 -28.14 13.14 9.16
C ALA A 9 -28.71 12.16 8.12
N THR A 10 -28.92 12.60 6.87
CA THR A 10 -29.27 11.67 5.77
C THR A 10 -29.08 12.19 4.33
N LYS A 11 -28.27 13.22 4.08
CA LYS A 11 -27.97 13.65 2.69
C LYS A 11 -26.48 13.90 2.53
N LEU A 12 -25.70 12.86 2.25
CA LEU A 12 -24.34 12.99 1.67
C LEU A 12 -23.77 11.68 1.10
N PHE A 13 -24.51 10.57 1.12
CA PHE A 13 -24.21 9.38 0.32
C PHE A 13 -25.39 9.10 -0.61
N SER A 14 -25.42 9.81 -1.74
CA SER A 14 -26.17 9.33 -2.90
C SER A 14 -25.20 8.48 -3.71
N PRO A 15 -25.39 7.15 -3.81
CA PRO A 15 -24.51 6.32 -4.61
C PRO A 15 -24.84 6.58 -6.08
N GLN A 16 -24.06 7.43 -6.74
CA GLN A 16 -23.94 7.37 -8.21
C GLN A 16 -22.98 6.25 -8.58
N PHE A 17 -23.38 5.02 -8.30
CA PHE A 17 -22.86 3.84 -8.98
C PHE A 17 -24.06 3.00 -9.38
N ALA A 18 -24.22 2.83 -10.68
CA ALA A 18 -25.12 1.85 -11.26
C ALA A 18 -24.88 0.49 -10.58
N SER A 19 -25.96 -0.15 -10.19
CA SER A 19 -25.96 -1.46 -9.55
C SER A 19 -25.32 -2.52 -10.44
N ASN A 20 -24.02 -2.76 -10.27
CA ASN A 20 -23.45 -4.05 -10.61
C ASN A 20 -23.63 -4.93 -9.37
N LYS A 21 -24.45 -5.97 -9.54
CA LYS A 21 -24.71 -7.01 -8.54
C LYS A 21 -23.38 -7.47 -7.96
N ILE A 22 -23.19 -7.25 -6.66
CA ILE A 22 -22.12 -7.88 -5.89
C ILE A 22 -22.39 -9.38 -5.96
N ALA A 23 -21.57 -10.09 -6.73
CA ALA A 23 -21.55 -11.54 -6.68
C ALA A 23 -21.00 -11.93 -5.31
N VAL A 24 -21.90 -12.36 -4.41
CA VAL A 24 -21.51 -13.09 -3.21
C VAL A 24 -20.93 -14.41 -3.70
N LEU A 25 -19.60 -14.50 -3.74
CA LEU A 25 -18.93 -15.78 -3.99
C LEU A 25 -19.25 -16.71 -2.80
N PRO A 26 -19.66 -17.96 -3.05
CA PRO A 26 -19.82 -18.93 -1.98
C PRO A 26 -18.48 -19.13 -1.28
N ALA A 27 -18.48 -19.04 0.04
CA ALA A 27 -17.33 -19.35 0.88
C ALA A 27 -16.87 -20.79 0.60
N ARG A 28 -15.84 -20.95 -0.24
CA ARG A 28 -15.11 -22.20 -0.31
C ARG A 28 -14.12 -22.17 0.85
N HIS A 29 -14.31 -23.09 1.78
CA HIS A 29 -13.49 -23.27 2.96
C HIS A 29 -11.99 -23.28 2.60
N CYS A 30 -11.25 -22.25 3.04
CA CYS A 30 -9.85 -22.42 3.39
C CYS A 30 -9.83 -23.35 4.60
N VAL A 31 -9.72 -24.65 4.35
CA VAL A 31 -9.55 -25.65 5.40
C VAL A 31 -8.17 -25.43 6.03
N SER A 32 -8.18 -25.03 7.29
CA SER A 32 -7.06 -25.15 8.21
C SER A 32 -6.53 -26.58 8.18
N VAL A 33 -5.34 -26.79 7.65
CA VAL A 33 -4.66 -28.09 7.72
C VAL A 33 -4.12 -28.24 9.14
N ALA A 34 -4.81 -29.04 9.94
CA ALA A 34 -4.30 -29.50 11.22
C ALA A 34 -3.10 -30.44 11.01
N THR A 35 -2.08 -30.25 11.83
CA THR A 35 -0.85 -31.05 11.93
C THR A 35 -1.17 -32.52 12.24
N PRO A 36 -0.58 -33.52 11.56
CA PRO A 36 -0.74 -34.90 11.95
C PRO A 36 0.26 -35.29 13.04
N THR A 37 -0.28 -35.82 14.13
CA THR A 37 0.40 -36.57 15.19
C THR A 37 1.01 -37.85 14.61
N GLN A 38 2.30 -38.07 14.91
CA GLN A 38 3.02 -39.30 14.61
C GLN A 38 2.49 -40.44 15.49
N ASN A 39 2.10 -41.56 14.88
CA ASN A 39 2.06 -42.87 15.52
C ASN A 39 2.66 -43.90 14.57
N ALA A 40 3.70 -44.57 15.05
CA ALA A 40 4.45 -45.60 14.37
C ALA A 40 3.84 -46.99 14.61
N VAL A 41 3.73 -47.81 13.57
CA VAL A 41 3.63 -49.28 13.66
C VAL A 41 4.38 -49.88 12.46
N PRO A 42 5.20 -50.94 12.63
CA PRO A 42 6.08 -51.47 11.60
C PRO A 42 5.41 -52.57 10.76
N HIS A 43 5.76 -52.67 9.48
CA HIS A 43 5.54 -53.88 8.69
C HIS A 43 6.75 -54.23 7.82
N ASN A 44 7.14 -55.50 7.92
CA ASN A 44 8.24 -56.18 7.25
C ASN A 44 8.08 -56.26 5.71
N PRO A 45 9.19 -56.43 4.98
CA PRO A 45 9.21 -56.43 3.53
C PRO A 45 8.86 -57.81 2.94
N SER A 46 8.33 -57.83 1.72
CA SER A 46 8.33 -59.02 0.88
C SER A 46 8.77 -58.64 -0.54
N PRO A 47 9.48 -59.54 -1.24
CA PRO A 47 10.27 -59.20 -2.42
C PRO A 47 9.40 -59.21 -3.67
N THR A 48 9.64 -58.27 -4.58
CA THR A 48 9.03 -58.34 -5.92
C THR A 48 10.01 -57.86 -6.96
N THR A 49 10.63 -58.87 -7.60
CA THR A 49 10.83 -59.02 -9.04
C THR A 49 11.23 -57.78 -9.83
N ALA A 50 12.51 -57.74 -10.21
CA ALA A 50 13.03 -56.90 -11.28
C ALA A 50 12.32 -57.23 -12.60
N GLN A 51 11.52 -56.30 -13.09
CA GLN A 51 11.17 -56.21 -14.51
C GLN A 51 11.86 -54.96 -15.07
N THR A 52 12.83 -55.22 -15.95
CA THR A 52 13.41 -54.24 -16.86
C THR A 52 12.29 -53.67 -17.72
N LEU A 53 11.86 -52.44 -17.41
CA LEU A 53 10.99 -51.65 -18.26
C LEU A 53 11.87 -50.96 -19.30
N ASP A 54 11.69 -51.44 -20.53
CA ASP A 54 12.26 -50.91 -21.75
C ASP A 54 12.10 -49.39 -21.84
N THR A 55 13.13 -48.78 -22.41
CA THR A 55 13.22 -47.39 -22.88
C THR A 55 11.95 -46.94 -23.59
N PHE A 56 11.03 -46.30 -22.85
CA PHE A 56 10.02 -45.43 -23.44
C PHE A 56 10.73 -44.24 -24.08
N GLY A 57 10.56 -44.12 -25.39
CA GLY A 57 11.10 -43.03 -26.19
C GLY A 57 10.83 -41.68 -25.52
N ILE A 58 11.89 -40.90 -25.36
CA ILE A 58 11.83 -39.51 -24.91
C ILE A 58 11.03 -38.76 -25.97
N GLY A 59 9.71 -38.66 -25.74
CA GLY A 59 8.85 -37.80 -26.52
C GLY A 59 9.44 -36.40 -26.49
N THR A 60 9.72 -35.83 -27.66
CA THR A 60 10.19 -34.46 -27.79
C THR A 60 9.22 -33.56 -27.03
N ALA A 61 9.70 -32.95 -25.94
CA ALA A 61 8.89 -32.05 -25.14
C ALA A 61 8.39 -30.93 -26.05
N VAL A 62 7.09 -30.98 -26.40
CA VAL A 62 6.45 -29.94 -27.20
C VAL A 62 6.55 -28.65 -26.40
N GLN A 63 7.40 -27.73 -26.86
CA GLN A 63 7.53 -26.44 -26.19
C GLN A 63 6.17 -25.74 -26.20
N PRO A 64 5.73 -25.21 -25.04
CA PRO A 64 4.48 -24.48 -24.99
C PRO A 64 4.53 -23.31 -25.98
N PRO A 65 3.42 -22.98 -26.65
CA PRO A 65 3.40 -21.90 -27.62
C PRO A 65 3.84 -20.60 -26.95
N GLU A 66 4.71 -19.87 -27.64
CA GLU A 66 5.23 -18.59 -27.17
C GLU A 66 4.08 -17.63 -26.78
N PRO A 67 4.08 -17.09 -25.55
CA PRO A 67 3.13 -16.08 -25.10
C PRO A 67 2.98 -14.91 -26.08
N LYS A 68 1.73 -14.44 -26.28
CA LYS A 68 1.42 -13.34 -27.20
C LYS A 68 2.22 -12.05 -26.93
N TRP A 69 2.59 -11.79 -25.68
CA TRP A 69 3.38 -10.60 -25.33
C TRP A 69 4.84 -10.68 -25.81
N GLN A 70 5.43 -11.88 -25.87
CA GLN A 70 6.78 -12.08 -26.43
C GLN A 70 6.75 -11.93 -27.95
N LYS A 71 5.72 -12.50 -28.61
CA LYS A 71 5.46 -12.28 -30.04
C LYS A 71 5.26 -10.81 -30.41
N ALA A 72 4.81 -9.99 -29.46
CA ALA A 72 4.67 -8.54 -29.61
C ALA A 72 5.98 -7.78 -29.34
N GLY A 73 7.12 -8.47 -29.22
CA GLY A 73 8.45 -7.88 -29.01
C GLY A 73 8.71 -7.37 -27.59
N LEU A 74 7.81 -7.62 -26.63
CA LEU A 74 7.97 -7.07 -25.27
C LEU A 74 9.04 -7.81 -24.48
N ARG A 75 9.84 -7.07 -23.71
CA ARG A 75 10.89 -7.59 -22.83
C ARG A 75 10.62 -7.17 -21.39
N ILE A 76 10.81 -8.10 -20.45
CA ILE A 76 10.68 -7.77 -19.02
C ILE A 76 12.06 -7.44 -18.46
N GLU A 77 12.23 -6.21 -18.00
CA GLU A 77 13.42 -5.69 -17.33
C GLU A 77 13.17 -5.48 -15.84
N LEU A 78 14.19 -5.75 -15.02
CA LEU A 78 14.19 -5.51 -13.58
C LEU A 78 14.97 -4.21 -13.29
N ASN A 79 14.38 -3.33 -12.48
CA ASN A 79 15.01 -2.13 -11.95
C ASN A 79 15.74 -1.29 -13.02
N CYS A 80 15.00 -0.78 -14.01
CA CYS A 80 15.57 0.09 -15.04
C CYS A 80 16.35 1.27 -14.41
N ALA A 81 17.55 1.53 -14.93
CA ALA A 81 18.39 2.64 -14.47
C ALA A 81 17.81 4.00 -14.89
N ASP A 82 17.20 4.05 -16.08
CA ASP A 82 16.50 5.21 -16.62
C ASP A 82 15.20 5.47 -15.84
N GLU A 83 15.20 6.52 -15.02
CA GLU A 83 14.05 6.92 -14.22
C GLU A 83 12.89 7.42 -15.07
N GLN A 84 13.12 7.82 -16.34
CA GLN A 84 12.04 8.25 -17.24
C GLN A 84 11.08 7.10 -17.59
N ILE A 85 11.56 5.85 -17.57
CA ILE A 85 10.70 4.68 -17.72
C ILE A 85 9.70 4.60 -16.56
N PHE A 86 10.17 4.80 -15.32
CA PHE A 86 9.27 4.85 -14.17
C PHE A 86 8.33 6.06 -14.25
N GLN A 87 8.86 7.26 -14.51
CA GLN A 87 8.07 8.48 -14.52
C GLN A 87 6.98 8.44 -15.60
N SER A 88 7.27 7.93 -16.80
CA SER A 88 6.29 7.87 -17.90
C SER A 88 5.12 6.92 -17.62
N ILE A 89 5.38 5.69 -17.12
CA ILE A 89 4.30 4.75 -16.79
C ILE A 89 3.49 5.24 -15.60
N VAL A 90 4.15 5.81 -14.60
CA VAL A 90 3.48 6.33 -13.41
C VAL A 90 2.64 7.56 -13.74
N GLN A 91 3.15 8.49 -14.56
CA GLN A 91 2.37 9.64 -15.01
C GLN A 91 1.08 9.19 -15.71
N GLU A 92 1.16 8.21 -16.61
CA GLU A 92 -0.02 7.63 -17.26
C GLU A 92 -1.01 7.03 -16.24
N ILE A 93 -0.50 6.28 -15.25
CA ILE A 93 -1.33 5.69 -14.21
C ILE A 93 -1.98 6.78 -13.34
N VAL A 94 -1.24 7.83 -13.00
CA VAL A 94 -1.70 8.97 -12.20
C VAL A 94 -2.76 9.78 -12.96
N ASP A 95 -2.63 9.95 -14.26
CA ASP A 95 -3.60 10.70 -15.05
C ASP A 95 -4.89 9.90 -15.28
N ARG A 96 -4.77 8.58 -15.47
CA ARG A 96 -5.92 7.72 -15.77
C ARG A 96 -6.68 7.23 -14.54
N PHE A 97 -5.94 6.83 -13.50
CA PHE A 97 -6.49 6.20 -12.29
C PHE A 97 -6.23 7.05 -11.04
N GLY A 98 -5.27 7.98 -11.13
CA GLY A 98 -4.78 8.83 -10.06
C GLY A 98 -4.41 8.10 -8.80
N TRP A 99 -3.51 7.15 -9.00
CA TRP A 99 -2.56 6.76 -7.99
C TRP A 99 -1.80 7.99 -7.47
N ASP A 100 -1.13 7.78 -6.35
CA ASP A 100 -0.53 8.79 -5.49
C ASP A 100 0.98 8.64 -5.42
N ASN A 101 1.54 8.41 -6.58
CA ASN A 101 2.97 8.37 -6.74
C ASN A 101 3.57 9.79 -6.77
N SER A 102 4.82 9.84 -6.37
CA SER A 102 5.71 10.98 -6.52
C SER A 102 6.82 10.65 -7.51
N ALA A 103 7.40 11.68 -8.14
CA ALA A 103 8.58 11.51 -8.99
C ALA A 103 9.79 10.95 -8.22
N TYR A 104 9.82 11.14 -6.89
CA TYR A 104 10.91 10.70 -6.01
C TYR A 104 10.79 9.25 -5.54
N ASP A 105 9.63 8.62 -5.74
CA ASP A 105 9.30 7.33 -5.13
C ASP A 105 10.30 6.23 -5.53
N TYR A 106 10.56 6.09 -6.83
CA TYR A 106 11.40 5.02 -7.33
C TYR A 106 12.85 5.11 -6.83
N ALA A 107 13.44 6.31 -6.85
CA ALA A 107 14.77 6.53 -6.31
C ALA A 107 14.83 6.23 -4.81
N MET A 108 13.82 6.68 -4.07
CA MET A 108 13.69 6.43 -2.64
C MET A 108 13.58 4.93 -2.34
N TRP A 109 12.74 4.19 -3.06
CA TRP A 109 12.57 2.74 -2.88
C TRP A 109 13.85 1.98 -3.19
N ARG A 110 14.52 2.28 -4.31
CA ARG A 110 15.82 1.65 -4.64
C ARG A 110 16.85 1.86 -3.53
N LYS A 111 16.90 3.06 -2.94
CA LYS A 111 17.83 3.38 -1.87
C LYS A 111 17.46 2.71 -0.54
N ALA A 112 16.18 2.69 -0.18
CA ALA A 112 15.69 2.11 1.07
C ALA A 112 15.90 0.59 1.13
N PHE A 113 15.68 -0.12 0.03
CA PHE A 113 15.70 -1.59 0.02
C PHE A 113 16.96 -2.18 -0.63
N GLY A 114 17.61 -1.43 -1.54
CA GLY A 114 18.72 -1.93 -2.33
C GLY A 114 18.31 -2.99 -3.37
N PRO A 115 19.25 -3.43 -4.22
CA PRO A 115 18.95 -4.30 -5.37
C PRO A 115 18.50 -5.72 -4.99
N LYS A 116 18.75 -6.14 -3.75
CA LYS A 116 18.37 -7.48 -3.25
C LYS A 116 16.94 -7.53 -2.73
N ASN A 117 16.45 -6.43 -2.16
CA ASN A 117 15.17 -6.40 -1.46
C ASN A 117 14.11 -5.55 -2.18
N PHE A 118 14.42 -4.98 -3.34
CA PHE A 118 13.43 -4.29 -4.14
C PHE A 118 13.57 -4.62 -5.62
N GLY A 119 12.44 -4.92 -6.24
CA GLY A 119 12.34 -5.14 -7.67
C GLY A 119 11.13 -4.45 -8.23
N MET A 120 11.35 -3.53 -9.16
CA MET A 120 10.35 -3.00 -10.07
C MET A 120 10.55 -3.66 -11.43
N PHE A 121 9.57 -4.44 -11.87
CA PHE A 121 9.60 -5.13 -13.14
C PHE A 121 8.80 -4.33 -14.16
N PHE A 122 9.42 -4.00 -15.28
CA PHE A 122 8.78 -3.31 -16.39
C PHE A 122 8.71 -4.23 -17.60
N ALA A 123 7.58 -4.25 -18.28
CA ALA A 123 7.50 -4.80 -19.63
C ALA A 123 7.68 -3.65 -20.63
N LEU A 124 8.74 -3.68 -21.42
CA LEU A 124 9.11 -2.64 -22.36
C LEU A 124 8.92 -3.11 -23.80
N ASP A 125 8.54 -2.21 -24.70
CA ASP A 125 8.63 -2.46 -26.14
C ASP A 125 10.05 -2.24 -26.68
N GLU A 126 10.22 -2.41 -28.00
CA GLU A 126 11.52 -2.26 -28.68
C GLU A 126 12.12 -0.85 -28.55
N ASN A 127 11.26 0.17 -28.35
CA ASN A 127 11.65 1.56 -28.14
C ASN A 127 11.80 1.90 -26.64
N ARG A 128 11.82 0.87 -25.77
CA ARG A 128 11.90 0.99 -24.31
C ARG A 128 10.71 1.73 -23.67
N VAL A 129 9.57 1.83 -24.36
CA VAL A 129 8.37 2.43 -23.79
C VAL A 129 7.72 1.41 -22.85
N PRO A 130 7.37 1.79 -21.60
CA PRO A 130 6.79 0.86 -20.65
C PRO A 130 5.31 0.55 -20.95
N MET A 131 4.98 -0.73 -20.97
CA MET A 131 3.66 -1.29 -21.29
C MET A 131 2.96 -1.92 -20.09
N ALA A 132 3.72 -2.32 -19.08
CA ALA A 132 3.22 -2.85 -17.84
C ALA A 132 4.29 -2.74 -16.75
N SER A 133 3.86 -2.76 -15.49
CA SER A 133 4.74 -2.77 -14.32
C SER A 133 4.19 -3.64 -13.19
N THR A 134 5.09 -4.05 -12.28
CA THR A 134 4.75 -4.50 -10.92
C THR A 134 5.99 -4.35 -10.03
N SER A 135 5.80 -4.14 -8.73
CA SER A 135 6.88 -4.06 -7.75
C SER A 135 6.77 -5.13 -6.67
N MET A 136 7.92 -5.49 -6.11
CA MET A 136 8.06 -6.22 -4.86
C MET A 136 9.07 -5.50 -3.97
N ALA A 137 8.68 -5.19 -2.73
CA ALA A 137 9.58 -4.72 -1.69
C ALA A 137 9.67 -5.78 -0.58
N VAL A 138 10.87 -6.15 -0.15
CA VAL A 138 11.11 -7.27 0.75
C VAL A 138 11.60 -6.76 2.10
N TYR A 139 10.76 -6.92 3.11
CA TYR A 139 11.12 -6.74 4.52
C TYR A 139 11.58 -8.06 5.13
N PRO A 140 12.16 -8.07 6.35
CA PRO A 140 12.67 -9.30 6.95
C PRO A 140 11.63 -10.43 7.02
N LYS A 141 10.37 -10.13 7.39
CA LYS A 141 9.32 -11.12 7.64
C LYS A 141 8.21 -11.16 6.58
N ILE A 142 8.12 -10.13 5.75
CA ILE A 142 7.01 -9.93 4.80
C ILE A 142 7.54 -9.28 3.52
N ALA A 143 6.86 -9.50 2.41
CA ALA A 143 7.10 -8.80 1.16
C ALA A 143 5.83 -8.04 0.76
N HIS A 144 6.01 -6.84 0.22
CA HIS A 144 4.95 -5.95 -0.21
C HIS A 144 4.87 -5.97 -1.74
N TRP A 145 3.79 -6.53 -2.28
CA TRP A 145 3.50 -6.57 -3.71
C TRP A 145 2.64 -5.38 -4.13
N SER A 146 3.07 -4.63 -5.14
CA SER A 146 2.33 -3.47 -5.63
C SER A 146 2.66 -3.11 -7.08
N MET A 147 2.33 -1.87 -7.46
CA MET A 147 2.56 -1.24 -8.75
C MET A 147 2.09 -2.07 -9.95
N TYR A 148 1.09 -2.94 -9.75
CA TYR A 148 0.55 -3.82 -10.79
C TYR A 148 -0.28 -3.01 -11.79
N TYR A 149 0.27 -2.83 -12.99
CA TYR A 149 -0.40 -2.15 -14.09
C TYR A 149 -0.09 -2.84 -15.41
N VAL A 150 -1.09 -2.97 -16.27
CA VAL A 150 -0.95 -3.46 -17.65
C VAL A 150 -1.78 -2.57 -18.55
N LYS A 151 -1.16 -1.97 -19.57
CA LYS A 151 -1.87 -1.20 -20.59
C LYS A 151 -2.94 -2.06 -21.26
N GLU A 152 -4.08 -1.44 -21.55
CA GLU A 152 -5.29 -2.14 -22.02
C GLU A 152 -5.04 -3.06 -23.20
N ARG A 153 -4.29 -2.61 -24.21
CA ARG A 153 -3.95 -3.40 -25.41
C ARG A 153 -3.19 -4.70 -25.11
N PHE A 154 -2.55 -4.82 -23.95
CA PHE A 154 -1.82 -6.01 -23.52
C PHE A 154 -2.52 -6.81 -22.41
N ARG A 155 -3.73 -6.41 -22.01
CA ARG A 155 -4.55 -7.22 -21.09
C ARG A 155 -5.01 -8.50 -21.79
N GLY A 156 -5.21 -9.58 -21.02
CA GLY A 156 -5.54 -10.91 -21.57
C GLY A 156 -4.37 -11.64 -22.27
N HIS A 157 -3.19 -11.01 -22.40
CA HIS A 157 -2.02 -11.62 -23.06
C HIS A 157 -1.13 -12.44 -22.11
N LYS A 158 -1.57 -12.66 -20.86
CA LYS A 158 -0.78 -13.26 -19.76
C LYS A 158 0.47 -12.46 -19.34
N LEU A 159 0.66 -11.23 -19.84
CA LEU A 159 1.80 -10.37 -19.48
C LEU A 159 1.84 -10.04 -17.98
N GLY A 160 0.71 -9.59 -17.41
CA GLY A 160 0.64 -9.29 -15.98
C GLY A 160 0.98 -10.50 -15.11
N ARG A 161 0.56 -11.72 -15.49
CA ARG A 161 0.91 -12.95 -14.78
C ARG A 161 2.41 -13.26 -14.86
N ALA A 162 3.04 -12.99 -16.00
CA ALA A 162 4.49 -13.18 -16.16
C ALA A 162 5.28 -12.22 -15.26
N LEU A 163 4.87 -10.94 -15.21
CA LEU A 163 5.42 -9.94 -14.30
C LEU A 163 5.24 -10.33 -12.83
N THR A 164 4.01 -10.65 -12.43
CA THR A 164 3.69 -11.03 -11.04
C THR A 164 4.50 -12.26 -10.61
N ARG A 165 4.67 -13.27 -11.47
CA ARG A 165 5.48 -14.45 -11.12
C ARG A 165 6.90 -14.06 -10.71
N ARG A 166 7.57 -13.21 -11.50
CA ARG A 166 8.92 -12.73 -11.18
C ARG A 166 8.95 -11.91 -9.88
N ALA A 167 7.93 -11.11 -9.64
CA ALA A 167 7.81 -10.37 -8.38
C ALA A 167 7.63 -11.30 -7.18
N MET A 168 6.77 -12.31 -7.29
CA MET A 168 6.53 -13.29 -6.22
C MET A 168 7.78 -14.14 -5.93
N GLU A 169 8.58 -14.48 -6.93
CA GLU A 169 9.87 -15.17 -6.75
C GLU A 169 10.83 -14.40 -5.81
N MET A 170 10.81 -13.05 -5.84
CA MET A 170 11.62 -12.24 -4.94
C MET A 170 11.20 -12.33 -3.47
N ALA A 171 9.94 -12.64 -3.18
CA ALA A 171 9.47 -12.77 -1.81
C ALA A 171 10.10 -13.99 -1.11
N GLY A 172 10.44 -15.04 -1.87
CA GLY A 172 10.85 -16.35 -1.35
C GLY A 172 9.74 -16.94 -0.48
N ASP A 173 10.11 -17.50 0.68
CA ASP A 173 9.15 -18.09 1.62
C ASP A 173 8.44 -17.07 2.52
N ARG A 174 8.54 -15.78 2.23
CA ARG A 174 7.91 -14.74 3.06
C ARG A 174 6.41 -14.70 2.83
N HIS A 175 5.74 -14.16 3.83
CA HIS A 175 4.39 -13.67 3.69
C HIS A 175 4.36 -12.55 2.64
N ILE A 176 3.31 -12.48 1.83
CA ILE A 176 3.10 -11.37 0.88
C ILE A 176 1.87 -10.57 1.30
N PHE A 177 2.03 -9.26 1.32
CA PHE A 177 1.00 -8.27 1.58
C PHE A 177 0.85 -7.35 0.37
N GLY A 178 -0.36 -6.84 0.14
CA GLY A 178 -0.61 -5.82 -0.86
C GLY A 178 -2.05 -5.32 -0.82
N TYR A 179 -2.26 -4.18 -1.46
CA TYR A 179 -3.58 -3.56 -1.56
C TYR A 179 -4.27 -3.94 -2.88
N GLY A 180 -5.48 -4.48 -2.76
CA GLY A 180 -6.35 -4.78 -3.90
C GLY A 180 -7.44 -3.73 -4.06
N VAL A 181 -7.60 -3.20 -5.28
CA VAL A 181 -8.78 -2.40 -5.63
C VAL A 181 -10.03 -3.30 -5.69
N ALA A 182 -11.23 -2.70 -5.58
CA ALA A 182 -12.50 -3.41 -5.51
C ALA A 182 -12.72 -4.43 -6.66
N GLU A 183 -12.19 -4.14 -7.84
CA GLU A 183 -12.33 -4.98 -9.04
C GLU A 183 -11.30 -6.11 -9.12
N MET A 184 -10.22 -6.05 -8.32
CA MET A 184 -9.06 -6.94 -8.47
C MET A 184 -8.81 -7.83 -7.25
N TRP A 185 -9.30 -7.46 -6.07
CA TRP A 185 -8.99 -8.19 -4.83
C TRP A 185 -9.38 -9.68 -4.91
N ALA A 186 -10.58 -10.00 -5.42
CA ALA A 186 -11.04 -11.38 -5.55
C ALA A 186 -10.13 -12.20 -6.48
N LYS A 187 -9.64 -11.59 -7.56
CA LYS A 187 -8.68 -12.22 -8.47
C LYS A 187 -7.34 -12.48 -7.80
N TYR A 188 -6.88 -11.58 -6.93
CA TYR A 188 -5.63 -11.78 -6.19
C TYR A 188 -5.75 -12.92 -5.17
N ALA A 189 -6.91 -13.04 -4.52
CA ALA A 189 -7.21 -14.17 -3.66
C ALA A 189 -7.20 -15.49 -4.44
N GLU A 190 -7.87 -15.56 -5.59
CA GLU A 190 -7.96 -16.76 -6.42
C GLU A 190 -6.63 -17.16 -7.07
N GLU A 191 -5.91 -16.22 -7.70
CA GLU A 191 -4.70 -16.54 -8.46
C GLU A 191 -3.44 -16.62 -7.60
N TYR A 192 -3.39 -15.90 -6.47
CA TYR A 192 -2.17 -15.74 -5.67
C TYR A 192 -2.34 -16.08 -4.20
N GLY A 193 -3.52 -16.58 -3.79
CA GLY A 193 -3.78 -16.99 -2.40
C GLY A 193 -3.86 -15.81 -1.42
N MET A 194 -4.05 -14.58 -1.90
CA MET A 194 -4.17 -13.38 -1.05
C MET A 194 -5.56 -13.28 -0.39
N CYS A 195 -5.95 -14.30 0.38
CA CYS A 195 -7.31 -14.46 0.92
C CYS A 195 -7.44 -14.10 2.41
N HIS A 196 -6.41 -13.53 3.03
CA HIS A 196 -6.45 -13.04 4.40
C HIS A 196 -6.55 -11.51 4.41
N PHE A 197 -7.46 -10.95 5.20
CA PHE A 197 -7.83 -9.53 5.15
C PHE A 197 -7.69 -8.88 6.53
N LEU A 198 -7.52 -7.56 6.56
CA LEU A 198 -7.74 -6.79 7.80
C LEU A 198 -9.24 -6.58 8.03
N ASP A 199 -9.59 -6.22 9.26
CA ASP A 199 -10.94 -5.82 9.65
C ASP A 199 -11.33 -4.41 9.15
N TRP A 200 -10.42 -3.74 8.45
CA TRP A 200 -10.62 -2.44 7.82
C TRP A 200 -10.17 -2.42 6.37
N GLN A 201 -10.76 -1.51 5.61
CA GLN A 201 -10.33 -1.13 4.26
C GLN A 201 -9.63 0.23 4.33
N LEU A 202 -8.76 0.52 3.38
CA LEU A 202 -8.12 1.82 3.26
C LEU A 202 -8.99 2.72 2.38
N TRP A 203 -9.60 3.74 2.97
CA TRP A 203 -10.36 4.75 2.25
C TRP A 203 -9.44 5.83 1.71
N SER A 204 -9.43 6.01 0.40
CA SER A 204 -8.71 7.08 -0.28
C SER A 204 -9.63 8.28 -0.47
N LEU A 205 -9.33 9.37 0.24
CA LEU A 205 -10.16 10.58 0.31
C LEU A 205 -9.40 11.76 -0.31
N LEU A 206 -10.05 12.49 -1.19
CA LEU A 206 -9.48 13.63 -1.90
C LEU A 206 -10.22 14.92 -1.51
N ALA A 207 -9.46 15.95 -1.13
CA ALA A 207 -9.98 17.29 -0.88
C ALA A 207 -9.34 18.30 -1.83
N LYS A 208 -10.10 19.29 -2.29
CA LYS A 208 -9.54 20.42 -3.04
C LYS A 208 -8.77 21.32 -2.09
N SER A 209 -7.63 21.86 -2.51
CA SER A 209 -6.83 22.76 -1.67
C SER A 209 -7.62 24.00 -1.22
N ALA A 210 -8.50 24.50 -2.08
CA ALA A 210 -9.41 25.61 -1.77
C ALA A 210 -10.35 25.33 -0.59
N ASP A 211 -10.56 24.08 -0.20
CA ASP A 211 -11.41 23.70 0.95
C ASP A 211 -10.60 23.41 2.23
N VAL A 212 -9.28 23.27 2.13
CA VAL A 212 -8.38 22.92 3.24
C VAL A 212 -8.16 24.15 4.14
N ARG A 213 -8.42 23.98 5.43
CA ARG A 213 -8.35 25.03 6.47
C ARG A 213 -7.60 24.53 7.70
N PRO A 214 -6.25 24.52 7.68
CA PRO A 214 -5.45 24.00 8.79
C PRO A 214 -5.74 24.68 10.14
N GLU A 215 -6.17 25.94 10.11
CA GLU A 215 -6.53 26.73 11.29
C GLU A 215 -7.77 26.20 12.03
N ARG A 216 -8.60 25.37 11.41
CA ARG A 216 -9.75 24.72 12.06
C ARG A 216 -9.36 23.53 12.92
N LEU A 217 -8.13 23.02 12.79
CA LEU A 217 -7.63 21.92 13.59
C LEU A 217 -7.18 22.41 14.97
N ASP A 218 -7.37 21.55 15.97
CA ASP A 218 -7.00 21.83 17.35
C ASP A 218 -5.51 21.60 17.60
N ASN A 219 -4.93 22.38 18.52
CA ASN A 219 -3.62 22.11 19.11
C ASN A 219 -3.78 21.16 20.30
N ASP A 220 -2.66 20.56 20.75
CA ASP A 220 -2.62 19.75 21.96
C ASP A 220 -1.50 20.27 22.89
N SER A 221 -1.89 20.79 24.05
CA SER A 221 -0.95 21.38 25.02
C SER A 221 -0.10 20.36 25.75
N SER A 222 -0.43 19.06 25.69
CA SER A 222 0.30 17.97 26.34
C SER A 222 1.58 17.56 25.60
N VAL A 223 1.75 18.03 24.36
CA VAL A 223 2.91 17.68 23.53
C VAL A 223 3.73 18.91 23.13
N VAL A 224 4.99 18.65 22.76
CA VAL A 224 5.84 19.57 22.00
C VAL A 224 6.00 19.00 20.61
N LEU A 225 5.74 19.81 19.58
CA LEU A 225 5.97 19.43 18.19
C LEU A 225 7.38 19.84 17.78
N LYS A 226 8.13 18.92 17.17
CA LYS A 226 9.48 19.14 16.66
C LYS A 226 9.59 18.76 15.19
N ASP A 227 10.53 19.36 14.49
CA ASP A 227 11.00 18.80 13.23
C ASP A 227 11.63 17.43 13.48
N TRP A 228 11.45 16.49 12.55
CA TRP A 228 11.91 15.12 12.74
C TRP A 228 13.43 15.02 12.94
N GLN A 229 14.20 15.97 12.39
CA GLN A 229 15.65 16.07 12.53
C GLN A 229 16.10 16.39 13.96
N GLU A 230 15.23 17.00 14.76
CA GLU A 230 15.51 17.35 16.16
C GLU A 230 15.26 16.18 17.13
N VAL A 231 14.76 15.05 16.61
CA VAL A 231 14.42 13.86 17.40
C VAL A 231 15.40 12.75 17.07
N PRO A 232 16.01 12.08 18.08
CA PRO A 232 16.88 10.93 17.83
C PRO A 232 16.16 9.88 16.99
N PHE A 233 16.76 9.47 15.85
CA PHE A 233 16.13 8.55 14.91
C PHE A 233 15.69 7.23 15.57
N GLN A 234 16.43 6.76 16.58
CA GLN A 234 16.05 5.56 17.32
C GLN A 234 14.71 5.69 18.04
N LYS A 235 14.36 6.88 18.57
CA LYS A 235 13.04 7.11 19.19
C LYS A 235 11.93 7.05 18.15
N LEU A 236 12.17 7.59 16.94
CA LEU A 236 11.22 7.49 15.83
C LEU A 236 11.01 6.03 15.42
N LEU A 237 12.09 5.27 15.27
CA LEU A 237 12.03 3.85 14.92
C LEU A 237 11.28 3.04 15.98
N ASN A 238 11.52 3.29 17.27
CA ASN A 238 10.83 2.60 18.35
C ASN A 238 9.32 2.84 18.31
N PHE A 239 8.88 4.07 17.99
CA PHE A 239 7.47 4.39 17.82
C PHE A 239 6.88 3.77 16.56
N ASP A 240 7.63 3.81 15.46
CA ASP A 240 7.26 3.26 14.15
C ASP A 240 7.00 1.75 14.20
N VAL A 241 7.89 1.00 14.87
CA VAL A 241 7.80 -0.46 14.97
C VAL A 241 6.53 -0.93 15.69
N GLN A 242 5.98 -0.09 16.58
CA GLN A 242 4.70 -0.37 17.25
C GLN A 242 3.53 -0.30 16.28
N GLN A 243 3.63 0.51 15.21
CA GLN A 243 2.59 0.63 14.20
C GLN A 243 2.68 -0.48 13.15
N THR A 244 3.86 -1.03 12.93
CA THR A 244 4.13 -2.02 11.86
C THR A 244 4.13 -3.47 12.36
N ALA A 245 3.46 -3.75 13.47
CA ALA A 245 3.43 -5.09 14.09
C ALA A 245 4.84 -5.67 14.34
N GLY A 246 5.79 -4.83 14.74
CA GLY A 246 7.16 -5.22 15.05
C GLY A 246 8.02 -5.50 13.81
N ILE A 247 7.60 -5.09 12.62
CA ILE A 247 8.40 -5.25 11.41
C ILE A 247 9.36 -4.08 11.27
N ASP A 248 10.65 -4.41 11.21
CA ASP A 248 11.70 -3.43 10.96
C ASP A 248 11.61 -2.88 9.53
N ARG A 249 11.24 -1.60 9.46
CA ARG A 249 11.27 -0.79 8.24
C ARG A 249 12.20 0.41 8.38
N SER A 250 13.24 0.32 9.22
CA SER A 250 14.15 1.41 9.54
C SER A 250 14.76 2.10 8.31
N MET A 251 15.20 1.34 7.30
CA MET A 251 15.75 1.91 6.07
C MET A 251 14.67 2.65 5.26
N TYR A 252 13.47 2.11 5.20
CA TYR A 252 12.33 2.77 4.58
C TYR A 252 11.99 4.09 5.28
N LEU A 253 11.77 4.04 6.59
CA LEU A 253 11.43 5.22 7.40
C LEU A 253 12.49 6.32 7.25
N ARG A 254 13.77 5.93 7.25
CA ARG A 254 14.91 6.85 7.07
C ARG A 254 14.83 7.61 5.75
N GLU A 255 14.56 6.92 4.65
CA GLU A 255 14.52 7.54 3.34
C GLU A 255 13.20 8.28 3.09
N ALA A 256 12.08 7.77 3.60
CA ALA A 256 10.78 8.43 3.53
C ALA A 256 10.79 9.81 4.21
N LEU A 257 11.38 9.92 5.42
CA LEU A 257 11.53 11.21 6.12
C LEU A 257 12.45 12.22 5.39
N ARG A 258 13.29 11.75 4.47
CA ARG A 258 14.23 12.57 3.67
C ARG A 258 13.71 12.90 2.28
N LEU A 259 12.46 12.55 1.96
CA LEU A 259 11.89 12.89 0.67
C LEU A 259 12.02 14.40 0.41
N PRO A 260 12.52 14.80 -0.77
CA PRO A 260 12.67 16.22 -1.10
C PRO A 260 11.35 16.97 -0.93
N GLU A 261 11.46 18.20 -0.41
CA GLU A 261 10.32 19.11 -0.26
C GLU A 261 9.16 18.54 0.60
N SER A 262 9.44 17.51 1.39
CA SER A 262 8.48 17.01 2.38
C SER A 262 8.65 17.73 3.72
N VAL A 263 7.54 17.85 4.45
CA VAL A 263 7.51 18.38 5.81
C VAL A 263 7.08 17.25 6.73
N ALA A 264 7.89 16.93 7.74
CA ALA A 264 7.54 15.94 8.76
C ALA A 264 7.72 16.52 10.16
N LYS A 265 6.66 16.37 10.98
CA LYS A 265 6.65 16.76 12.39
C LYS A 265 6.48 15.53 13.28
N VAL A 266 7.02 15.64 14.48
CA VAL A 266 6.98 14.61 15.51
C VAL A 266 6.45 15.23 16.80
N ALA A 267 5.52 14.54 17.46
CA ALA A 267 4.97 14.95 18.74
C ALA A 267 5.70 14.23 19.87
N ILE A 268 6.26 14.99 20.79
CA ILE A 268 6.92 14.49 22.00
C ILE A 268 6.03 14.81 23.20
N SER A 269 5.69 13.79 23.99
CA SER A 269 4.94 13.98 25.24
C SER A 269 5.76 14.83 26.22
N LYS A 270 5.15 15.87 26.78
CA LYS A 270 5.77 16.67 27.85
C LYS A 270 5.93 15.90 29.15
N GLU A 271 5.05 14.93 29.39
CA GLU A 271 5.05 14.11 30.60
C GLU A 271 6.15 13.05 30.57
N THR A 272 6.30 12.34 29.45
CA THR A 272 7.20 11.18 29.36
C THR A 272 8.47 11.43 28.56
N GLY A 273 8.51 12.48 27.73
CA GLY A 273 9.62 12.73 26.80
C GLY A 273 9.68 11.74 25.63
N GLU A 274 8.65 10.91 25.45
CA GLU A 274 8.56 9.90 24.39
C GLU A 274 7.80 10.40 23.16
N VAL A 275 8.07 9.78 22.02
CA VAL A 275 7.35 10.04 20.77
C VAL A 275 5.94 9.45 20.88
N VAL A 276 4.92 10.29 20.68
CA VAL A 276 3.50 9.90 20.76
C VAL A 276 2.74 10.13 19.46
N GLY A 277 3.44 10.59 18.42
CA GLY A 277 2.91 10.73 17.08
C GLY A 277 3.91 11.30 16.08
N MET A 278 3.63 11.08 14.80
CA MET A 278 4.36 11.65 13.67
C MET A 278 3.39 11.89 12.51
N CYS A 279 3.72 12.84 11.64
CA CYS A 279 2.96 13.15 10.44
C CYS A 279 3.89 13.72 9.39
N GLN A 280 3.70 13.35 8.12
CA GLN A 280 4.42 13.90 6.99
C GLN A 280 3.44 14.37 5.90
N ALA A 281 3.73 15.51 5.29
CA ALA A 281 3.17 15.92 4.01
C ALA A 281 4.27 15.85 2.94
N ARG A 282 3.93 15.30 1.77
CA ARG A 282 4.86 15.16 0.64
C ARG A 282 4.19 15.53 -0.67
N HIS A 283 4.98 15.98 -1.64
CA HIS A 283 4.51 16.20 -3.00
C HIS A 283 4.24 14.88 -3.73
N LEU A 284 3.11 14.84 -4.42
CA LEU A 284 2.71 13.81 -5.37
C LEU A 284 2.64 14.42 -6.77
N MET A 285 2.56 13.57 -7.79
CA MET A 285 2.32 14.00 -9.17
C MET A 285 0.97 14.73 -9.32
N SER A 286 0.84 15.51 -10.40
CA SER A 286 -0.35 16.35 -10.70
C SER A 286 -0.67 17.38 -9.60
N ARG A 287 0.35 18.05 -9.03
CA ARG A 287 0.21 19.09 -7.99
C ARG A 287 -0.66 18.66 -6.81
N ARG A 288 -0.59 17.39 -6.41
CA ARG A 288 -1.27 16.89 -5.21
C ARG A 288 -0.28 16.76 -4.06
N ILE A 289 -0.80 16.74 -2.84
CA ILE A 289 -0.02 16.35 -1.66
C ILE A 289 -0.60 15.09 -1.04
N GLY A 290 0.28 14.26 -0.50
CA GLY A 290 -0.09 13.07 0.28
C GLY A 290 0.25 13.29 1.73
N ILE A 291 -0.66 12.86 2.62
CA ILE A 291 -0.37 12.76 4.06
C ILE A 291 0.09 11.33 4.35
N SER A 292 1.38 11.16 4.59
CA SER A 292 2.05 9.89 4.89
C SER A 292 2.56 9.85 6.32
N LEU A 293 2.96 8.65 6.75
CA LEU A 293 3.55 8.42 8.07
C LEU A 293 2.74 9.11 9.18
N PHE A 294 1.41 9.10 9.07
CA PHE A 294 0.56 9.85 9.98
C PHE A 294 -0.04 8.91 11.01
N TYR A 295 0.65 8.83 12.15
CA TYR A 295 0.29 7.98 13.28
C TYR A 295 0.29 8.80 14.57
N ALA A 296 -0.64 8.51 15.49
CA ALA A 296 -0.66 9.14 16.80
C ALA A 296 -1.36 8.25 17.83
N GLU A 297 -0.97 8.38 19.10
CA GLU A 297 -1.62 7.66 20.20
C GLU A 297 -3.02 8.19 20.52
N LYS A 298 -3.30 9.46 20.19
CA LYS A 298 -4.57 10.15 20.47
C LYS A 298 -4.94 11.09 19.32
N SER A 299 -6.24 11.32 19.13
CA SER A 299 -6.76 12.18 18.06
C SER A 299 -6.41 13.67 18.24
N SER A 300 -6.26 14.16 19.47
CA SER A 300 -5.78 15.51 19.75
C SER A 300 -4.35 15.73 19.26
N VAL A 301 -3.46 14.77 19.50
CA VAL A 301 -2.07 14.78 19.00
C VAL A 301 -2.05 14.73 17.47
N ALA A 302 -2.88 13.88 16.86
CA ALA A 302 -3.01 13.82 15.41
C ALA A 302 -3.47 15.17 14.80
N SER A 303 -4.47 15.80 15.40
CA SER A 303 -4.97 17.12 14.98
C SER A 303 -3.85 18.17 15.01
N ALA A 304 -3.10 18.24 16.12
CA ALA A 304 -2.00 19.19 16.28
C ALA A 304 -0.88 18.96 15.25
N LEU A 305 -0.54 17.69 14.99
CA LEU A 305 0.47 17.31 14.00
C LEU A 305 0.05 17.71 12.58
N LEU A 306 -1.16 17.34 12.16
CA LEU A 306 -1.66 17.66 10.81
C LEU A 306 -1.72 19.17 10.58
N ARG A 307 -2.17 19.92 11.60
CA ARG A 307 -2.15 21.40 11.59
C ARG A 307 -0.75 21.95 11.35
N ALA A 308 0.22 21.52 12.16
CA ALA A 308 1.58 22.03 12.09
C ALA A 308 2.25 21.70 10.75
N VAL A 309 2.07 20.47 10.27
CA VAL A 309 2.61 20.02 8.98
C VAL A 309 2.01 20.84 7.84
N LEU A 310 0.68 21.01 7.78
CA LEU A 310 0.05 21.77 6.69
C LEU A 310 0.39 23.25 6.72
N LEU A 311 0.47 23.87 7.91
CA LEU A 311 0.87 25.28 8.03
C LEU A 311 2.32 25.50 7.59
N GLN A 312 3.24 24.59 7.91
CA GLN A 312 4.63 24.70 7.45
C GLN A 312 4.76 24.39 5.95
N PHE A 313 4.03 23.39 5.45
CA PHE A 313 4.09 22.99 4.04
C PHE A 313 3.48 24.05 3.12
N ALA A 314 2.29 24.54 3.48
CA ALA A 314 1.45 25.32 2.59
C ALA A 314 1.19 26.76 3.04
N GLY A 315 1.50 27.09 4.30
CA GLY A 315 1.08 28.35 4.90
C GLY A 315 -0.43 28.39 5.17
N PRO A 316 -0.99 29.60 5.40
CA PRO A 316 -2.41 29.78 5.65
C PRO A 316 -3.29 29.66 4.39
N ASP A 317 -2.71 29.77 3.19
CA ASP A 317 -3.42 29.60 1.92
C ASP A 317 -2.85 28.41 1.12
N PRO A 318 -3.40 27.20 1.31
CA PRO A 318 -2.93 26.01 0.63
C PRO A 318 -3.09 26.04 -0.90
N SER A 319 -3.99 26.88 -1.44
CA SER A 319 -4.32 26.89 -2.87
C SER A 319 -3.17 27.36 -3.76
N ALA A 320 -2.23 28.13 -3.20
CA ALA A 320 -1.03 28.56 -3.90
C ALA A 320 0.02 27.44 -4.08
N LYS A 321 -0.08 26.35 -3.31
CA LYS A 321 0.98 25.32 -3.21
C LYS A 321 0.60 23.98 -3.84
N PHE A 322 -0.66 23.62 -3.78
CA PHE A 322 -1.16 22.38 -4.37
C PHE A 322 -2.63 22.52 -4.76
N ASP A 323 -3.11 21.61 -5.59
CA ASP A 323 -4.48 21.65 -6.13
C ASP A 323 -5.40 20.71 -5.33
N SER A 324 -4.85 19.61 -4.80
CA SER A 324 -5.60 18.68 -3.95
C SER A 324 -4.75 17.98 -2.88
N LEU A 325 -5.40 17.65 -1.77
CA LEU A 325 -4.87 16.90 -0.65
C LEU A 325 -5.45 15.48 -0.70
N LEU A 326 -4.55 14.49 -0.69
CA LEU A 326 -4.87 13.09 -0.58
C LEU A 326 -4.66 12.61 0.86
N TYR A 327 -5.68 11.95 1.39
CA TYR A 327 -5.72 11.44 2.74
C TYR A 327 -6.25 10.01 2.71
N LYS A 328 -5.44 9.01 3.09
CA LYS A 328 -5.88 7.60 3.08
C LYS A 328 -5.94 7.04 4.47
N THR A 329 -7.14 6.70 4.94
CA THR A 329 -7.35 6.29 6.34
C THR A 329 -8.03 4.93 6.43
N PRO A 330 -7.71 4.10 7.45
CA PRO A 330 -8.50 2.93 7.78
C PRO A 330 -9.97 3.27 7.96
N SER A 331 -10.86 2.50 7.33
CA SER A 331 -12.32 2.70 7.34
C SER A 331 -12.93 2.64 8.74
N THR A 332 -12.23 2.01 9.68
CA THR A 332 -12.65 1.88 11.08
C THR A 332 -12.13 3.00 11.98
N ASN A 333 -11.24 3.88 11.50
CA ASN A 333 -10.71 5.00 12.29
C ASN A 333 -11.63 6.24 12.19
N ALA A 334 -12.67 6.26 13.02
CA ALA A 334 -13.65 7.34 13.05
C ALA A 334 -13.03 8.70 13.42
N GLU A 335 -12.00 8.72 14.27
CA GLU A 335 -11.31 9.95 14.67
C GLU A 335 -10.52 10.58 13.53
N SER A 336 -9.85 9.75 12.72
CA SER A 336 -9.17 10.23 11.52
C SER A 336 -10.14 10.86 10.52
N VAL A 337 -11.30 10.24 10.28
CA VAL A 337 -12.36 10.81 9.44
C VAL A 337 -12.91 12.11 10.03
N ARG A 338 -13.06 12.19 11.36
CA ARG A 338 -13.50 13.41 12.06
C ARG A 338 -12.50 14.55 11.86
N ILE A 339 -11.20 14.30 12.02
CA ILE A 339 -10.13 15.29 11.79
C ILE A 339 -10.15 15.78 10.35
N LEU A 340 -10.25 14.89 9.37
CA LEU A 340 -10.33 15.30 7.96
C LEU A 340 -11.55 16.18 7.69
N ARG A 341 -12.72 15.85 8.26
CA ARG A 341 -13.94 16.69 8.14
C ARG A 341 -13.80 18.05 8.81
N GLN A 342 -13.06 18.13 9.91
CA GLN A 342 -12.74 19.38 10.58
C GLN A 342 -11.81 20.24 9.72
N LEU A 343 -10.83 19.61 9.06
CA LEU A 343 -9.87 20.27 8.17
C LEU A 343 -10.54 20.91 6.94
N ILE A 344 -11.59 20.31 6.39
CA ILE A 344 -12.15 20.70 5.08
C ILE A 344 -13.52 21.37 5.19
N GLN A 345 -13.75 22.44 4.44
CA GLN A 345 -15.02 23.17 4.45
C GLN A 345 -16.11 22.41 3.70
N ASN A 346 -15.82 21.99 2.47
CA ASN A 346 -16.69 21.15 1.67
C ASN A 346 -16.12 19.72 1.74
N GLY A 347 -16.93 18.78 2.24
CA GLY A 347 -16.50 17.42 2.59
C GLY A 347 -15.68 16.71 1.50
N PRO A 348 -14.92 15.66 1.87
CA PRO A 348 -13.98 15.06 0.95
C PRO A 348 -14.73 14.21 -0.07
N VAL A 349 -14.13 14.06 -1.26
CA VAL A 349 -14.62 13.09 -2.24
C VAL A 349 -13.94 11.76 -1.95
N GLN A 350 -14.73 10.72 -1.66
CA GLN A 350 -14.21 9.37 -1.62
C GLN A 350 -13.83 8.94 -3.03
N ARG A 351 -12.54 8.67 -3.22
CA ARG A 351 -11.97 8.33 -4.51
C ARG A 351 -11.96 6.82 -4.75
N GLN A 352 -11.48 6.08 -3.76
CA GLN A 352 -11.22 4.65 -3.90
C GLN A 352 -11.27 3.95 -2.55
N VAL A 353 -11.59 2.66 -2.59
CA VAL A 353 -11.46 1.75 -1.45
C VAL A 353 -10.43 0.69 -1.83
N LEU A 354 -9.39 0.57 -1.01
CA LEU A 354 -8.35 -0.43 -1.16
C LEU A 354 -8.52 -1.48 -0.07
N THR A 355 -8.47 -2.75 -0.45
CA THR A 355 -8.58 -3.88 0.46
C THR A 355 -7.18 -4.41 0.77
N PRO A 356 -6.69 -4.29 2.02
CA PRO A 356 -5.41 -4.87 2.42
C PRO A 356 -5.53 -6.41 2.43
N GLN A 357 -4.61 -7.09 1.77
CA GLN A 357 -4.67 -8.55 1.57
C GLN A 357 -3.34 -9.22 1.84
N PHE A 358 -3.41 -10.48 2.25
CA PHE A 358 -2.30 -11.27 2.77
C PHE A 358 -2.36 -12.71 2.26
N THR A 359 -1.21 -13.33 2.00
CA THR A 359 -1.14 -14.72 1.52
C THR A 359 -1.22 -15.80 2.62
N ARG A 360 -1.02 -15.45 3.89
CA ARG A 360 -1.02 -16.44 5.00
C ARG A 360 -1.87 -16.05 6.21
N HIS A 361 -1.80 -14.81 6.66
CA HIS A 361 -2.52 -14.30 7.84
C HIS A 361 -2.54 -12.77 7.84
N SER A 362 -3.53 -12.15 8.47
CA SER A 362 -3.51 -10.71 8.69
C SER A 362 -2.45 -10.33 9.74
N LEU A 363 -1.78 -9.19 9.55
CA LEU A 363 -0.97 -8.57 10.61
C LEU A 363 -1.82 -7.64 11.47
N PRO A 364 -1.61 -7.59 12.79
CA PRO A 364 -2.44 -6.81 13.71
C PRO A 364 -2.03 -5.32 13.74
N PHE A 365 -2.14 -4.63 12.62
CA PHE A 365 -1.83 -3.20 12.56
C PHE A 365 -2.83 -2.40 13.42
N PRO A 366 -2.36 -1.41 14.21
CA PRO A 366 -3.23 -0.65 15.12
C PRO A 366 -4.02 0.42 14.34
N GLY A 367 -5.02 0.01 13.57
CA GLY A 367 -5.80 0.89 12.67
C GLY A 367 -6.34 2.17 13.32
N GLN A 368 -6.65 2.15 14.62
CA GLN A 368 -7.11 3.33 15.38
C GLN A 368 -6.01 4.38 15.62
N ARG A 369 -4.73 3.99 15.51
CA ARG A 369 -3.56 4.89 15.62
C ARG A 369 -3.04 5.37 14.28
N ILE A 370 -3.53 4.77 13.19
CA ILE A 370 -3.15 5.11 11.82
C ILE A 370 -4.15 6.12 11.27
N PHE A 371 -3.71 7.37 11.11
CA PHE A 371 -4.55 8.47 10.65
C PHE A 371 -4.45 8.67 9.14
N SER A 372 -3.26 8.56 8.54
CA SER A 372 -3.14 8.54 7.08
C SER A 372 -1.88 7.85 6.57
N ILE A 373 -2.01 7.27 5.37
CA ILE A 373 -0.97 6.63 4.57
C ILE A 373 -1.00 7.26 3.17
N SER A 374 0.13 7.45 2.49
CA SER A 374 0.13 7.94 1.09
C SER A 374 1.31 7.39 0.27
N ASP A 375 1.64 6.14 0.56
CA ASP A 375 2.85 5.42 0.18
C ASP A 375 2.62 3.89 0.22
N GLU A 376 1.37 3.45 0.00
CA GLU A 376 0.94 2.05 0.12
C GLU A 376 1.51 1.13 -0.98
N HIS A 377 2.41 1.65 -1.81
CA HIS A 377 3.10 0.88 -2.83
C HIS A 377 4.24 0.03 -2.29
N VAL A 378 4.85 0.46 -1.19
CA VAL A 378 5.92 -0.28 -0.50
C VAL A 378 5.83 -0.19 1.02
N SER A 379 5.05 0.76 1.56
CA SER A 379 4.82 0.88 3.01
C SER A 379 3.91 -0.26 3.49
N LEU A 380 4.24 -0.87 4.62
CA LEU A 380 3.47 -1.97 5.22
C LEU A 380 2.14 -1.53 5.86
N ILE A 381 2.05 -0.25 6.19
CA ILE A 381 0.84 0.42 6.63
C ILE A 381 0.68 1.62 5.74
#